data_AF-A0A068T5B4-F1
#
_entry.id   AF-A0A068T5B4-F1
#
_cell.length_a   1.000
_cell.length_b   1.000
_cell.length_c   1.000
_cell.angle_alpha   90.00
_cell.angle_beta   90.00
_cell.angle_gamma   90.00
#
_symmetry.space_group_name_H-M   'P 1'
#
loop_
_entity.id
_entity.type
_entity.pdbx_description
1 polymer ?
#
loop_
_entity_poly.entity_id
_entity_poly.type
_entity_poly.pdbx_seq_one_letter_code
_entity_poly.pdbx_strand_id
1 'polypeptide(L)' 'MQMEMSREVRIFELHIRCENCLRESLRAVEVPNVDDAPSDEDELMESGFLGSLRFSCRRCEGTIGRLFGVSRRRS' A
#
# COMPACT_ATOMS: atom_id res chain seq x y z
N MET A 1 15.55 26.44 -15.35
CA MET A 1 14.62 25.51 -16.00
C MET A 1 13.90 24.79 -14.87
N GLN A 2 12.67 25.20 -14.54
CA GLN A 2 11.87 24.53 -13.51
C GLN A 2 11.34 23.25 -14.15
N MET A 3 11.99 22.13 -13.84
CA MET A 3 11.49 20.82 -14.22
C MET A 3 10.38 20.50 -13.24
N GLU A 4 9.15 20.85 -13.60
CA GLU A 4 7.98 20.23 -13.01
C GLU A 4 8.07 18.74 -13.32
N MET A 5 8.62 17.99 -12.36
CA MET A 5 8.47 16.55 -12.32
C MET A 5 6.98 16.32 -12.19
N SER A 6 6.34 15.96 -13.30
CA SER A 6 5.08 15.24 -13.30
C SER A 6 5.31 14.02 -12.42
N ARG A 7 5.05 14.15 -11.11
CA ARG A 7 5.11 13.03 -10.18
C ARG A 7 3.91 12.17 -10.54
N GLU A 8 4.10 11.31 -11.53
CA GLU A 8 3.19 10.21 -11.74
C GLU A 8 3.10 9.48 -10.39
N VAL A 9 1.91 9.39 -9.83
CA VAL A 9 1.71 8.68 -8.57
C VAL A 9 1.19 7.31 -8.92
N ARG A 10 1.89 6.27 -8.47
CA ARG A 10 1.42 4.90 -8.60
C ARG A 10 0.55 4.59 -7.38
N ILE A 11 -0.65 4.11 -7.64
CA ILE A 11 -1.58 3.73 -6.58
C ILE A 11 -1.57 2.20 -6.47
N PHE A 12 -1.25 1.71 -5.28
CA PHE A 12 -1.34 0.28 -4.95
C PHE A 12 -2.45 0.05 -3.94
N GLU A 13 -3.25 -0.98 -4.15
CA GLU A 13 -4.28 -1.43 -3.23
C GLU A 13 -3.77 -2.62 -2.41
N LEU A 14 -3.75 -2.44 -1.10
CA LEU A 14 -3.35 -3.44 -0.14
C LEU A 14 -4.58 -4.19 0.35
N HIS A 15 -4.58 -5.50 0.15
CA HIS A 15 -5.63 -6.41 0.62
C HIS A 15 -5.23 -6.95 1.99
N ILE A 16 -5.83 -6.37 3.03
CA ILE A 16 -5.50 -6.66 4.42
C ILE A 16 -6.69 -7.34 5.09
N ARG A 17 -6.46 -8.48 5.74
CA ARG A 17 -7.46 -9.17 6.55
C ARG A 17 -7.15 -8.98 8.02
N CYS A 18 -8.10 -8.46 8.79
CA CYS A 18 -7.93 -8.37 10.23
C CYS A 18 -7.87 -9.77 10.85
N GLU A 19 -6.89 -10.04 11.71
CA GLU A 19 -6.81 -11.35 12.38
C GLU A 19 -7.79 -11.49 13.55
N ASN A 20 -8.31 -10.37 14.07
CA ASN A 20 -9.26 -10.37 15.19
C ASN A 20 -10.69 -10.70 14.74
N CYS A 21 -11.17 -10.06 13.67
CA CYS A 21 -12.55 -10.20 13.19
C CYS A 21 -12.67 -10.85 11.81
N LEU A 22 -11.55 -11.29 11.23
CA LEU A 22 -11.44 -11.90 9.89
C LEU A 22 -11.95 -11.03 8.75
N ARG A 23 -12.21 -9.75 9.00
CA ARG A 23 -12.77 -8.83 8.01
C ARG A 23 -11.68 -8.34 7.07
N GLU A 24 -11.97 -8.42 5.79
CA GLU A 24 -11.13 -7.91 4.73
C GLU A 24 -11.30 -6.40 4.60
N SER A 25 -10.23 -5.71 4.26
CA SER A 25 -10.18 -4.27 4.08
C SER A 25 -9.17 -3.94 2.99
N LEU A 26 -9.52 -2.94 2.20
CA LEU A 26 -8.66 -2.41 1.15
C LEU A 26 -8.04 -1.11 1.63
N ARG A 27 -6.75 -0.95 1.38
CA ARG A 27 -6.05 0.31 1.64
C ARG A 27 -5.27 0.72 0.41
N ALA A 28 -5.65 1.84 -0.18
CA ALA A 28 -4.85 2.47 -1.23
C ALA A 28 -3.63 3.16 -0.61
N VAL A 29 -2.47 2.97 -1.23
CA VAL A 29 -1.23 3.67 -0.93
C VAL A 29 -0.69 4.32 -2.19
N GLU A 30 -0.29 5.58 -2.04
CA GLU A 30 0.25 6.40 -3.11
C GLU A 30 1.77 6.37 -3.02
N VAL A 31 2.40 5.84 -4.06
CA VAL A 31 3.85 5.77 -4.19
C VAL A 31 4.28 6.77 -5.26
N PRO A 32 5.15 7.74 -4.92
CA PRO A 32 5.65 8.69 -5.91
C PRO A 32 6.53 7.96 -6.94
N ASN A 33 6.37 8.23 -8.23
CA ASN A 33 7.24 7.72 -9.28
C ASN A 33 8.58 8.46 -9.29
N VAL A 34 9.44 8.14 -8.34
CA VAL A 34 10.86 8.51 -8.33
C VAL A 34 11.70 7.31 -8.76
N ASP A 35 12.94 7.54 -9.22
CA ASP A 35 13.81 6.51 -9.81
C ASP A 35 14.06 5.29 -8.89
N ASP A 36 13.95 5.48 -7.57
CA ASP A 36 14.16 4.48 -6.53
C ASP A 36 12.85 3.93 -5.93
N ALA A 37 11.69 4.35 -6.46
CA ALA A 37 10.40 3.93 -5.93
C ALA A 37 9.87 2.65 -6.60
N PRO A 38 9.19 1.78 -5.84
CA PRO A 38 8.70 0.52 -6.36
C PRO A 38 7.71 0.74 -7.49
N SER A 39 7.96 0.09 -8.62
CA SER A 39 7.16 0.23 -9.84
C SER A 39 6.03 -0.78 -9.92
N ASP A 40 6.22 -1.93 -9.27
CA ASP A 40 5.26 -3.02 -9.23
C ASP A 40 5.12 -3.61 -7.82
N GLU A 41 4.17 -4.53 -7.67
CA GLU A 41 3.73 -5.09 -6.39
C GLU A 41 4.85 -5.83 -5.65
N ASP A 42 5.71 -6.53 -6.40
CA ASP A 42 6.84 -7.31 -5.88
C ASP A 42 7.90 -6.38 -5.26
N GLU A 43 8.32 -5.35 -6.00
CA GLU A 43 9.24 -4.32 -5.49
C GLU A 43 8.66 -3.59 -4.27
N LEU A 44 7.34 -3.34 -4.23
CA LEU A 44 6.69 -2.73 -3.06
C LEU A 44 6.81 -3.63 -1.83
N MET A 45 6.67 -4.95 -2.00
CA MET A 45 6.84 -5.92 -0.93
C MET A 45 8.29 -5.99 -0.43
N GLU A 46 9.26 -5.89 -1.33
CA GLU A 46 10.69 -5.93 -0.98
C GLU A 46 11.21 -4.60 -0.40
N SER A 47 10.61 -3.46 -0.77
CA SER A 47 11.04 -2.11 -0.33
C SER A 47 10.91 -1.86 1.18
N GLY A 48 10.21 -2.71 1.92
CA GLY A 48 9.92 -2.52 3.34
C GLY A 48 8.87 -1.43 3.63
N PHE A 49 8.35 -0.75 2.60
CA PHE A 49 7.30 0.27 2.74
C PHE A 49 6.10 -0.24 3.54
N LEU A 50 5.69 -1.48 3.28
CA LEU A 50 4.55 -2.12 3.95
C LEU A 50 4.76 -2.27 5.47
N GLY A 51 6.00 -2.50 5.90
CA GLY A 51 6.33 -2.61 7.33
C GLY A 51 6.17 -1.29 8.09
N SER A 52 6.24 -0.16 7.39
CA SER A 52 5.99 1.16 7.97
C SER A 52 4.51 1.49 8.15
N LEU A 53 3.62 0.75 7.47
CA LEU A 53 2.19 1.03 7.46
C LEU A 53 1.51 0.50 8.71
N ARG A 54 0.87 1.40 9.46
CA ARG A 54 0.03 1.01 10.59
C ARG A 54 -1.33 0.52 10.11
N PHE A 55 -1.73 -0.68 10.50
CA PHE A 55 -3.08 -1.18 10.28
C PHE A 55 -3.96 -0.89 11.50
N SER A 56 -5.20 -0.47 11.26
CA SER A 56 -6.24 -0.39 12.28
C SER A 56 -7.58 -0.82 11.68
N CYS A 57 -8.19 -1.86 12.26
CA CYS A 57 -9.49 -2.33 11.82
C CYS A 57 -10.58 -1.34 12.27
N ARG A 58 -11.34 -0.76 11.33
CA ARG A 58 -12.44 0.16 11.67
C ARG A 58 -13.59 -0.47 12.44
N ARG A 59 -13.65 -1.81 12.53
CA ARG A 59 -14.78 -2.52 13.17
C ARG A 59 -14.49 -2.98 14.59
N CYS A 60 -13.30 -3.51 14.84
CA CYS A 60 -12.92 -4.05 16.15
C CYS A 60 -11.70 -3.34 16.75
N GLU A 61 -11.18 -2.31 16.07
CA GLU A 61 -10.04 -1.50 16.51
C GLU A 61 -8.72 -2.28 16.67
N GLY A 62 -8.71 -3.56 16.26
CA GLY A 62 -7.52 -4.39 16.24
C GLY A 62 -6.43 -3.83 15.33
N THR A 63 -5.20 -3.87 15.80
CA THR A 63 -4.01 -3.38 15.09
C THR A 63 -3.26 -4.47 14.33
N ILE A 64 -3.70 -5.73 14.47
CA ILE A 64 -3.13 -6.90 13.80
C ILE A 64 -3.95 -7.19 12.55
N GLY A 65 -3.31 -6.98 11.39
CA GLY A 65 -3.84 -7.29 10.08
C GLY A 65 -2.81 -8.06 9.28
N ARG A 66 -3.27 -9.09 8.57
CA ARG A 66 -2.46 -9.87 7.64
C ARG A 66 -2.65 -9.31 6.24
N LEU A 67 -1.60 -8.80 5.63
CA LEU A 67 -1.57 -8.51 4.20
C LEU A 67 -1.54 -9.84 3.44
N PHE A 68 -2.48 -10.05 2.52
CA PHE A 68 -2.57 -11.28 1.73
C PHE A 68 -2.58 -11.03 0.22
N GLY A 69 -2.58 -9.78 -0.20
CA GLY A 69 -2.49 -9.38 -1.58
C GLY A 69 -2.15 -7.91 -1.72
N VAL A 70 -1.48 -7.58 -2.82
CA VAL A 70 -1.28 -6.22 -3.31
C VAL A 70 -1.82 -6.24 -4.73
N SER A 71 -2.39 -5.13 -5.19
CA SER A 71 -2.81 -5.00 -6.58
C SER A 71 -2.58 -3.58 -7.03
N ARG A 72 -1.95 -3.40 -8.19
CA ARG A 72 -1.78 -2.07 -8.75
C ARG A 72 -3.11 -1.55 -9.29
N ARG A 73 -3.53 -0.38 -8.82
CA ARG A 73 -4.72 0.29 -9.35
C ARG A 73 -4.32 0.95 -10.66
N ARG A 74 -4.86 0.42 -11.77
CA ARG A 74 -4.73 1.09 -13.08
C ARG A 74 -5.64 2.31 -13.07
N SER A 75 -5.04 3.49 -13.15
CA SER A 75 -5.76 4.75 -13.41
C SER A 75 -5.96 4.96 -14.90
#